data_AF-A0A8J6YRR9-F1
#
_entry.id   AF-A0A8J6YRR9-F1
#
_cell.length_a   1.000
_cell.length_b   1.000
_cell.length_c   1.000
_cell.angle_alpha   90.00
_cell.angle_beta   90.00
_cell.angle_gamma   90.00
#
_symmetry.space_group_name_H-M   'P 1'
#
loop_
_entity.id
_entity.type
_entity.pdbx_description
1 polymer ?
#
loop_
_entity_poly.entity_id
_entity_poly.type
_entity_poly.pdbx_seq_one_letter_code
_entity_poly.pdbx_strand_id
1 'polypeptide(L)' 'MRKLLGLFILSISLIGLALMLQLAQITQKLDELTSSYYESWGKYLNPSFYLVLIVNIAIALKLIYHKKK' A
#
# COMPACT_ATOMS: atom_id res chain seq x y z
N MET A 1 13.19 4.93 20.35
CA MET A 1 13.61 4.58 18.97
C MET A 1 12.72 3.53 18.31
N ARG A 2 12.50 2.32 18.86
CA ARG A 2 11.69 1.27 18.18
C ARG A 2 10.26 1.70 17.78
N LYS A 3 9.54 2.40 18.68
CA LYS A 3 8.21 2.94 18.37
C LYS A 3 8.23 3.96 17.22
N LEU A 4 9.24 4.84 17.20
CA LEU A 4 9.47 5.82 16.14
C LEU A 4 9.75 5.14 14.79
N LEU A 5 10.59 4.10 14.79
CA LEU A 5 10.83 3.27 13.59
C LEU A 5 9.55 2.57 13.11
N GLY A 6 8.73 2.04 14.02
CA GLY A 6 7.45 1.44 13.67
C GLY A 6 6.48 2.45 13.03
N LEU A 7 6.37 3.66 13.60
CA LEU A 7 5.58 4.75 13.01
C LEU A 7 6.12 5.15 11.64
N PHE A 8 7.44 5.24 11.47
CA PHE A 8 8.07 5.58 10.20
C PHE A 8 7.76 4.54 9.11
N ILE A 9 7.89 3.25 9.43
CA ILE A 9 7.55 2.14 8.51
C ILE A 9 6.06 2.21 8.14
N LEU A 10 5.19 2.50 9.10
CA LEU A 10 3.75 2.60 8.88
C LEU A 10 3.41 3.78 7.96
N SER A 11 4.03 4.95 8.17
CA SER A 11 3.87 6.12 7.30
C SER A 11 4.32 5.85 5.87
N ILE A 12 5.50 5.25 5.67
CA ILE A 12 5.99 4.90 4.32
C ILE A 12 5.04 3.91 3.64
N SER A 13 4.54 2.92 4.39
CA SER A 13 3.61 1.93 3.85
C SER A 13 2.31 2.57 3.38
N LEU A 14 1.77 3.53 4.14
CA LEU A 14 0.56 4.28 3.77
C LEU A 14 0.80 5.19 2.55
N ILE A 15 1.98 5.84 2.47
CA ILE A 15 2.36 6.62 1.28
C ILE A 15 2.43 5.72 0.05
N GLY A 16 3.06 4.55 0.17
CA GLY A 16 3.11 3.56 -0.91
C GLY A 16 1.70 3.14 -1.37
N LEU A 17 0.78 2.91 -0.43
CA LEU A 17 -0.61 2.56 -0.75
C LEU A 17 -1.30 3.70 -1.52
N ALA A 18 -1.14 4.94 -1.08
CA ALA A 18 -1.72 6.10 -1.75
C ALA A 18 -1.19 6.26 -3.19
N LEU A 19 0.12 6.08 -3.38
CA LEU A 19 0.74 6.14 -4.71
C LEU A 19 0.21 5.03 -5.62
N MET A 20 0.09 3.81 -5.10
CA MET A 20 -0.42 2.69 -5.89
C MET A 20 -1.88 2.87 -6.30
N LEU A 21 -2.73 3.39 -5.42
CA LEU A 21 -4.12 3.71 -5.75
C LEU A 21 -4.20 4.77 -6.85
N GLN A 22 -3.35 5.81 -6.79
CA GLN A 22 -3.28 6.83 -7.84
C GLN A 22 -2.80 6.23 -9.17
N LEU A 23 -1.78 5.38 -9.14
CA LEU A 23 -1.31 4.66 -10.32
C LEU A 23 -2.43 3.81 -10.94
N ALA A 24 -3.17 3.05 -10.14
CA ALA A 24 -4.30 2.26 -10.63
C ALA A 24 -5.38 3.14 -11.29
N GLN A 25 -5.69 4.31 -10.71
CA GLN A 25 -6.62 5.27 -11.31
C GLN A 25 -6.10 5.86 -12.62
N ILE A 26 -4.79 6.16 -12.71
CA ILE A 26 -4.17 6.65 -13.94
C ILE A 26 -4.23 5.57 -15.02
N THR A 27 -3.87 4.33 -14.69
CA THR A 27 -3.93 3.19 -15.63
C THR A 27 -5.36 2.95 -16.10
N GLN A 28 -6.34 3.01 -15.20
CA GLN A 28 -7.75 2.87 -15.58
C GLN A 28 -8.21 3.96 -16.56
N LYS A 29 -7.85 5.22 -16.32
CA LYS A 29 -8.16 6.32 -17.25
C LYS A 29 -7.45 6.16 -18.59
N LEU A 30 -6.22 5.64 -18.59
CA LEU A 30 -5.47 5.40 -19.82
C LEU A 30 -6.09 4.26 -20.64
N ASP A 31 -6.58 3.23 -19.97
CA ASP A 31 -7.32 2.12 -20.59
C ASP A 31 -8.68 2.56 -21.13
N GLU A 32 -9.37 3.47 -20.44
CA GLU A 32 -10.62 4.08 -20.90
C GLU A 32 -10.44 4.79 -22.25
N LEU A 33 -9.31 5.48 -22.43
CA LEU A 33 -8.95 6.17 -23.67
C LEU A 33 -8.48 5.23 -24.79
N THR A 34 -8.05 4.00 -24.46
CA THR A 34 -7.42 3.05 -25.39
C THR A 34 -8.25 1.80 -25.67
N SER A 35 -9.50 1.74 -25.20
CA SER A 35 -10.57 0.73 -25.45
C SER A 35 -10.57 -0.56 -24.61
N SER A 36 -9.56 -0.83 -23.78
CA SER A 36 -9.52 -2.02 -22.90
C SER A 36 -10.03 -1.75 -21.48
N TYR A 37 -11.10 -0.96 -21.38
CA TYR A 37 -11.62 -0.50 -20.10
C TYR A 37 -12.19 -1.62 -19.24
N TYR A 38 -11.73 -1.68 -17.99
CA TYR A 38 -12.41 -2.42 -16.93
C TYR A 38 -13.01 -1.45 -15.92
N GLU A 39 -14.30 -1.65 -15.63
CA GLU A 39 -15.05 -0.82 -14.68
C GLU A 39 -14.52 -0.95 -13.25
N SER A 40 -13.96 -2.12 -12.91
CA SER A 40 -13.34 -2.36 -11.61
C SER A 40 -11.88 -1.91 -11.57
N TRP A 41 -11.60 -0.90 -10.73
CA TRP A 41 -10.25 -0.47 -10.35
C TRP A 41 -9.38 -1.61 -9.76
N GLY A 42 -10.02 -2.67 -9.25
CA GLY A 42 -9.36 -3.85 -8.68
C GLY A 42 -8.44 -4.59 -9.67
N LYS A 43 -8.77 -4.58 -10.96
CA LYS A 43 -7.94 -5.22 -12.00
C LYS A 43 -6.60 -4.52 -12.24
N TYR A 44 -6.51 -3.24 -11.87
CA TYR A 44 -5.32 -2.42 -12.06
C TYR A 44 -4.35 -2.49 -10.87
N LEU A 45 -4.73 -3.22 -9.82
CA LEU A 45 -3.93 -3.34 -8.60
C LEU A 45 -3.07 -4.59 -8.66
N ASN A 46 -1.80 -4.43 -8.37
CA ASN A 46 -0.84 -5.52 -8.18
C ASN A 46 -1.09 -6.26 -6.85
N PRO A 47 -1.52 -7.54 -6.87
CA PRO A 47 -1.81 -8.31 -5.67
C PRO A 47 -0.60 -8.42 -4.71
N SER A 48 0.61 -8.47 -5.27
CA SER A 48 1.86 -8.59 -4.52
C SER A 48 2.12 -7.40 -3.59
N PHE A 49 1.62 -6.22 -3.95
CA PHE A 49 1.78 -5.04 -3.10
C PHE A 49 1.00 -5.16 -1.79
N TYR A 50 -0.19 -5.76 -1.81
CA TYR A 50 -0.98 -5.98 -0.58
C TYR A 50 -0.24 -6.89 0.40
N LEU A 51 0.44 -7.91 -0.12
CA LEU A 51 1.21 -8.84 0.70
C LEU A 51 2.37 -8.10 1.39
N VAL A 52 3.11 -7.26 0.64
CA VAL A 52 4.17 -6.41 1.19
C VAL A 52 3.61 -5.41 2.22
N LEU A 53 2.46 -4.79 1.94
CA LEU A 53 1.81 -3.85 2.84
C LEU A 53 1.42 -4.51 4.17
N ILE A 54 0.79 -5.68 4.12
CA ILE A 54 0.37 -6.44 5.30
C ILE A 54 1.58 -6.81 6.16
N VAL A 55 2.67 -7.29 5.54
CA VAL A 55 3.91 -7.62 6.26
C VAL A 55 4.50 -6.38 6.92
N ASN A 56 4.57 -5.25 6.21
CA ASN A 56 5.10 -4.00 6.77
C ASN A 56 4.25 -3.48 7.93
N ILE A 57 2.92 -3.54 7.82
CA ILE A 57 2.01 -3.16 8.90
C ILE A 57 2.21 -4.07 10.11
N ALA A 58 2.32 -5.38 9.93
CA ALA A 58 2.55 -6.33 11.02
C ALA A 58 3.87 -6.05 11.75
N ILE A 59 4.96 -5.77 11.00
CA ILE A 59 6.26 -5.39 11.57
C ILE A 59 6.16 -4.05 12.31
N ALA A 60 5.52 -3.05 11.72
CA ALA A 60 5.33 -1.73 12.32
C ALA A 60 4.54 -1.82 13.64
N LEU A 61 3.41 -2.52 13.65
CA LEU A 61 2.60 -2.75 14.84
C LEU A 61 3.41 -3.48 15.91
N LYS A 62 4.15 -4.53 15.54
CA LYS A 62 5.04 -5.24 16.47
C LYS A 62 6.04 -4.27 17.11
N LEU A 63 6.68 -3.39 16.33
CA LEU A 63 7.65 -2.41 16.84
C LEU A 63 7.03 -1.32 17.73
N ILE A 64 5.79 -0.90 17.43
CA ILE A 64 5.05 0.10 18.21
C ILE A 64 4.58 -0.48 19.56
N TYR A 65 4.01 -1.69 19.54
CA TYR A 65 3.37 -2.31 20.70
C TYR A 65 4.30 -3.23 21.50
N HIS A 66 5.56 -3.42 21.07
CA HIS A 66 6.53 -4.20 21.86
C HIS A 66 6.76 -3.55 23.23
N LYS A 67 6.11 -4.09 24.26
CA LYS A 67 6.47 -3.81 25.65
C LYS A 67 7.78 -4.51 25.95
N LYS A 68 8.81 -3.75 26.30
CA LYS A 68 10.00 -4.32 26.96
C LYS A 68 9.49 -5.01 28.23
N LYS A 69 9.65 -6.34 28.31
CA LYS A 69 9.58 -7.07 29.57
C LYS A 69 10.75 -6.64 30.46
#